data_AF-A0A0Q8XIP2-F1
#
_entry.id   AF-A0A0Q8XIP2-F1
#
_cell.length_a   1.000
_cell.length_b   1.000
_cell.length_c   1.000
_cell.angle_alpha   90.00
_cell.angle_beta   90.00
_cell.angle_gamma   90.00
#
_symmetry.space_group_name_H-M   'P 1'
#
loop_
_entity.id
_entity.type
_entity.pdbx_description
1 polymer ?
#
loop_
_entity_poly.entity_id
_entity_poly.type
_entity_poly.pdbx_seq_one_letter_code
_entity_poly.pdbx_strand_id
1 'polypeptide(L)'
;MTRMGPVQVRLSGVIKVDENDKEIPAVNTPTVAEATALLDRTARVNGADGVIGVGSDYRRIAIGRGPLSTQTLIAVQAWGTAVKKAEIAASESDVSAEEADEA
;
A
#
# COMPACT_ATOMS: atom_id res chain seq x y z
N MET A 1 6.54 16.97 -7.13
CA MET A 1 6.34 15.88 -6.14
C MET A 1 7.70 15.41 -5.68
N THR A 2 7.90 15.28 -4.38
CA THR A 2 9.13 14.79 -3.75
C THR A 2 9.00 13.30 -3.49
N ARG A 3 9.98 12.50 -3.93
CA ARG A 3 10.00 11.05 -3.65
C ARG A 3 10.42 10.83 -2.20
N MET A 4 9.62 10.09 -1.44
CA MET A 4 9.90 9.75 -0.05
C MET A 4 10.63 8.42 0.10
N GLY A 5 10.54 7.55 -0.91
CA GLY A 5 11.25 6.27 -0.93
C GLY A 5 10.32 5.10 -1.27
N PRO A 6 10.87 3.88 -1.35
CA PRO A 6 10.10 2.68 -1.64
C PRO A 6 9.22 2.29 -0.44
N VAL A 7 8.01 1.79 -0.74
CA VAL A 7 7.12 1.17 0.24
C VAL A 7 6.73 -0.20 -0.29
N GLN A 8 6.65 -1.19 0.60
CA GLN A 8 6.27 -2.55 0.28
C GLN A 8 5.39 -3.12 1.38
N VAL A 9 4.38 -3.88 0.98
CA VAL A 9 3.51 -4.63 1.88
C VAL A 9 3.34 -6.06 1.39
N ARG A 10 3.13 -6.98 2.33
CA ARG A 10 2.88 -8.38 2.05
C ARG A 10 1.71 -8.87 2.88
N LEU A 11 0.72 -9.45 2.22
CA LEU A 11 -0.39 -10.15 2.82
C LEU A 11 -0.23 -11.64 2.54
N SER A 12 -0.56 -12.47 3.53
CA SER A 12 -0.56 -13.91 3.35
C SER A 12 -1.71 -14.54 4.12
N GLY A 13 -2.34 -15.53 3.53
CA GLY A 13 -3.44 -16.28 4.12
C GLY A 13 -3.38 -17.73 3.66
N VAL A 14 -3.79 -18.65 4.55
CA VAL A 14 -3.90 -20.07 4.22
C VAL A 14 -5.36 -20.37 3.93
N ILE A 15 -5.61 -20.96 2.77
CA ILE A 15 -6.93 -21.42 2.34
C ILE A 15 -6.94 -22.94 2.22
N LYS A 16 -8.13 -23.52 2.38
CA LYS A 16 -8.38 -24.91 2.03
C LYS A 16 -9.01 -24.95 0.65
N VAL A 17 -8.53 -25.86 -0.19
CA VAL A 17 -9.07 -26.11 -1.52
C VAL A 17 -9.54 -27.56 -1.58
N ASP A 18 -10.60 -27.79 -2.32
CA ASP A 18 -11.19 -29.12 -2.50
C ASP A 18 -10.33 -29.99 -3.44
N GLU A 19 -10.82 -31.19 -3.73
CA GLU A 19 -10.14 -32.15 -4.63
C GLU A 19 -10.02 -31.66 -6.08
N ASN A 20 -10.80 -30.64 -6.47
CA ASN A 20 -10.81 -30.03 -7.80
C ASN A 20 -10.06 -28.68 -7.82
N ASP A 21 -9.24 -28.39 -6.79
CA ASP A 21 -8.54 -27.13 -6.60
C ASP A 21 -9.45 -25.89 -6.52
N LYS A 22 -10.75 -26.09 -6.28
CA LYS A 22 -11.69 -25.00 -6.05
C LYS A 22 -11.55 -24.50 -4.63
N GLU A 23 -11.57 -23.19 -4.51
CA GLU A 23 -11.51 -22.53 -3.21
C GLU A 23 -12.79 -22.84 -2.44
N ILE A 24 -12.63 -23.42 -1.26
CA ILE A 24 -13.70 -23.46 -0.28
C ILE A 24 -13.79 -22.02 0.26
N PRO A 25 -14.97 -21.37 0.24
CA PRO A 25 -15.09 -19.96 0.63
C PRO A 25 -14.39 -19.70 1.97
N ALA A 26 -13.26 -19.02 1.91
CA ALA A 26 -12.42 -18.72 3.06
C ALA A 26 -12.57 -17.23 3.36
N VAL A 27 -12.88 -16.92 4.62
CA VAL A 27 -13.19 -15.55 5.08
C VAL A 27 -11.99 -14.60 4.95
N ASN A 28 -10.77 -15.12 4.76
CA ASN A 28 -9.52 -14.37 4.85
C ASN A 28 -8.56 -14.57 3.66
N THR A 29 -9.07 -14.83 2.45
CA THR A 29 -8.20 -14.91 1.26
C THR A 29 -7.67 -13.53 0.89
N PRO A 30 -6.35 -13.26 1.01
CA PRO A 30 -5.82 -11.94 0.71
C PRO A 30 -5.88 -11.65 -0.79
N THR A 31 -6.22 -10.40 -1.11
CA THR A 31 -6.39 -9.93 -2.49
C THR A 31 -5.37 -8.84 -2.85
N VAL A 32 -5.16 -8.65 -4.15
CA VAL A 32 -4.34 -7.55 -4.69
C VAL A 32 -4.92 -6.19 -4.31
N ALA A 33 -6.25 -6.05 -4.34
CA ALA A 33 -6.93 -4.82 -3.95
C ALA A 33 -6.64 -4.46 -2.48
N GLU A 34 -6.71 -5.43 -1.57
CA GLU A 34 -6.36 -5.20 -0.16
C GLU A 34 -4.88 -4.85 0.01
N ALA A 35 -3.98 -5.52 -0.69
CA ALA A 35 -2.55 -5.23 -0.62
C ALA A 35 -2.23 -3.81 -1.12
N THR A 36 -2.83 -3.38 -2.24
CA THR A 36 -2.65 -2.02 -2.77
C THR A 36 -3.27 -0.94 -1.87
N ALA A 37 -4.45 -1.21 -1.28
CA ALA A 37 -5.06 -0.30 -0.31
C ALA A 37 -4.22 -0.17 0.97
N LEU A 38 -3.64 -1.28 1.45
CA LEU A 38 -2.74 -1.28 2.59
C LEU A 38 -1.45 -0.52 2.26
N LEU A 39 -0.88 -0.72 1.07
CA LEU A 39 0.32 -0.01 0.60
C LEU A 39 0.12 1.51 0.65
N ASP A 40 -1.01 1.99 0.12
CA ASP A 40 -1.34 3.41 0.12
C ASP A 40 -1.57 3.94 1.54
N ARG A 41 -2.28 3.18 2.39
CA ARG A 41 -2.44 3.53 3.81
C ARG A 41 -1.10 3.63 4.53
N THR A 42 -0.20 2.67 4.32
CA THR A 42 1.16 2.68 4.92
C THR A 42 1.96 3.89 4.44
N ALA A 43 1.88 4.23 3.16
CA ALA A 43 2.54 5.43 2.63
C ALA A 43 1.99 6.70 3.29
N ARG A 44 0.67 6.83 3.45
CA ARG A 44 0.06 7.99 4.13
C ARG A 44 0.43 8.10 5.60
N VAL A 45 0.51 6.98 6.33
CA VAL A 45 1.01 6.96 7.72
C VAL A 45 2.44 7.51 7.81
N ASN A 46 3.25 7.28 6.78
CA ASN A 46 4.60 7.83 6.67
C ASN A 46 4.65 9.28 6.15
N GLY A 47 3.50 9.96 6.00
CA GLY A 47 3.41 11.35 5.57
C GLY A 47 3.44 11.56 4.05
N ALA A 48 3.22 10.51 3.27
CA ALA A 48 3.07 10.61 1.82
C ALA A 48 1.65 11.02 1.43
N ASP A 49 1.51 11.70 0.30
CA ASP A 49 0.22 12.06 -0.29
C ASP A 49 -0.30 10.98 -1.24
N GLY A 50 0.55 10.03 -1.61
CA GLY A 50 0.18 8.88 -2.43
C GLY A 50 1.38 8.02 -2.82
N VAL A 51 1.11 7.02 -3.65
CA VAL A 51 2.09 6.06 -4.16
C VAL A 51 2.08 6.04 -5.69
N ILE A 52 3.26 6.07 -6.31
CA ILE A 52 3.43 5.94 -7.76
C ILE A 52 4.21 4.66 -8.09
N GLY A 53 4.09 4.19 -9.34
CA GLY A 53 4.79 3.00 -9.81
C GLY A 53 4.37 1.73 -9.06
N VAL A 54 3.07 1.60 -8.77
CA VAL A 54 2.53 0.49 -8.00
C VAL A 54 2.65 -0.80 -8.83
N GLY A 55 3.29 -1.81 -8.24
CA GLY A 55 3.32 -3.18 -8.74
C GLY A 55 2.76 -4.13 -7.69
N SER A 56 2.28 -5.28 -8.14
CA SER A 56 1.78 -6.34 -7.28
C SER A 56 2.09 -7.72 -7.82
N ASP A 57 2.28 -8.69 -6.93
CA ASP A 57 2.47 -10.09 -7.23
C ASP A 57 1.48 -10.92 -6.40
N TYR A 58 0.88 -11.93 -7.03
CA TYR A 58 -0.05 -12.87 -6.41
C TYR A 58 0.50 -14.27 -6.61
N ARG A 59 0.74 -14.99 -5.52
CA ARG A 59 1.25 -16.36 -5.54
C ARG A 59 0.32 -17.29 -4.80
N ARG A 60 0.05 -18.41 -5.44
CA ARG A 60 -0.69 -19.55 -4.88
C ARG A 60 0.30 -20.71 -4.72
N ILE A 61 0.55 -21.13 -3.48
CA ILE A 61 1.55 -22.14 -3.14
C ILE A 61 0.86 -23.27 -2.39
N ALA A 62 0.84 -24.48 -2.94
CA ALA A 62 0.35 -25.64 -2.20
C ALA A 62 1.32 -25.97 -1.05
N ILE A 63 0.82 -26.02 0.18
CA ILE A 63 1.63 -26.24 1.39
C ILE A 63 1.33 -27.59 2.08
N GLY A 64 0.25 -28.27 1.70
CA GLY A 64 -0.03 -29.62 2.19
C GLY A 64 -1.16 -30.27 1.41
N ARG A 65 -0.98 -31.53 1.02
CA ARG A 65 -2.01 -32.30 0.30
C ARG A 65 -2.51 -33.43 1.20
N GLY A 66 -3.74 -33.33 1.67
CA GLY A 66 -4.39 -34.35 2.48
C GLY A 66 -5.53 -35.05 1.73
N PRO A 67 -5.98 -36.22 2.21
CA PRO A 67 -7.06 -36.99 1.58
C PRO A 67 -8.45 -36.32 1.65
N LEU A 68 -8.60 -35.23 2.41
CA LEU A 68 -9.87 -34.51 2.60
C LEU A 68 -9.81 -33.03 2.20
N SER A 69 -8.61 -32.45 2.09
CA SER A 69 -8.42 -31.06 1.64
C SER A 69 -6.95 -30.80 1.33
N THR A 70 -6.70 -29.96 0.33
CA THR A 70 -5.37 -29.40 0.07
C THR A 70 -5.28 -28.04 0.75
N GLN A 71 -4.22 -27.80 1.51
CA GLN A 71 -3.90 -26.50 2.07
C GLN A 71 -3.04 -25.71 1.08
N THR A 72 -3.44 -24.47 0.84
CA THR A 72 -2.76 -23.58 -0.08
C THR A 72 -2.47 -22.26 0.62
N LEU A 73 -1.22 -21.81 0.57
CA LEU A 73 -0.82 -20.48 0.97
C LEU A 73 -1.04 -19.51 -0.20
N ILE A 74 -1.84 -18.48 0.03
CA ILE A 74 -1.92 -17.32 -0.83
C ILE A 74 -0.99 -16.26 -0.27
N ALA A 75 -0.09 -15.75 -1.11
CA ALA A 75 0.80 -14.65 -0.77
C ALA A 75 0.62 -13.53 -1.80
N VAL A 76 0.24 -12.35 -1.32
CA VAL A 76 0.08 -11.15 -2.14
C VAL A 76 1.12 -10.14 -1.69
N GLN A 77 1.88 -9.61 -2.64
CA GLN A 77 2.83 -8.54 -2.40
C GLN A 77 2.43 -7.32 -3.22
N ALA A 78 2.54 -6.13 -2.65
CA ALA A 78 2.43 -4.88 -3.38
C ALA A 78 3.59 -3.96 -3.02
N TRP A 79 4.09 -3.21 -4.00
CA TRP A 79 5.21 -2.28 -3.84
C TRP A 79 5.01 -1.03 -4.68
N GLY A 80 5.69 0.04 -4.30
CA GLY A 80 5.68 1.30 -5.06
C GLY A 80 6.63 2.33 -4.44
N THR A 81 6.56 3.56 -4.92
CA THR A 81 7.31 4.69 -4.37
C THR A 81 6.36 5.69 -3.75
N ALA A 82 6.52 5.97 -2.46
CA ALA A 82 5.78 7.03 -1.78
C ALA A 82 6.21 8.40 -2.27
N VAL A 83 5.25 9.29 -2.48
CA VAL A 83 5.49 10.66 -2.91
C VAL A 83 4.74 11.66 -2.04
N LYS A 84 5.38 12.81 -1.81
CA LYS A 84 4.76 13.99 -1.22
C LYS A 84 4.56 15.05 -2.30
N LYS A 85 3.40 15.70 -2.35
CA LYS A 85 3.26 16.96 -3.08
C LYS A 85 4.17 17.96 -2.38
N ALA A 86 4.98 18.67 -3.17
CA ALA A 86 5.76 19.75 -2.61
C ALA A 86 4.74 20.84 -2.22
N GLU A 87 4.63 21.14 -0.92
CA GLU A 87 4.06 22.41 -0.50
C GLU A 87 4.91 23.49 -1.16
N ILE A 88 4.33 24.18 -2.12
CA ILE A 88 4.86 25.47 -2.55
C ILE A 88 4.65 26.36 -1.34
N ALA A 89 5.69 26.53 -0.52
CA ALA A 89 5.72 27.58 0.46
C ALA A 89 5.50 28.88 -0.31
N ALA A 90 4.32 29.48 -0.14
CA ALA A 90 4.14 30.88 -0.42
C ALA A 90 5.12 31.60 0.51
N SER A 91 6.29 31.91 -0.04
CA SER A 91 7.26 32.83 0.54
C SER A 91 6.62 34.23 0.51
N GLU A 92 5.73 34.52 1.46
CA GLU A 92 5.48 35.91 1.85
C GLU A 92 6.62 36.32 2.79
N SER A 93 7.72 36.71 2.16
CA SER A 93 8.84 37.42 2.77
C SER A 93 9.20 38.54 1.79
N ASP A 94 8.51 39.68 1.95
CA ASP A 94 8.77 41.04 1.45
C ASP A 94 7.39 41.75 1.49
N VAL A 95 7.09 42.80 2.28
CA VAL A 95 7.82 44.05 2.46
C VAL A 95 7.45 44.72 3.81
N SER A 96 8.49 45.17 4.52
CA SER A 96 8.62 46.26 5.50
C SER A 96 7.53 46.60 6.51
N ALA A 97 7.91 46.43 7.78
CA ALA A 97 7.63 47.40 8.82
C ALA A 97 8.35 48.73 8.49
N GLU A 98 7.59 49.80 8.27
CA GLU A 98 8.07 51.18 8.43
C GLU A 98 6.89 52.10 8.78
N GLU A 99 6.86 52.44 10.07
CA GLU A 99 6.50 53.72 10.68
C GLU A 99 5.14 54.39 10.43
N ALA A 100 4.43 54.55 11.55
CA ALA A 100 3.47 55.61 11.78
C ALA A 100 4.19 56.98 11.81
N ASP A 101 3.76 57.95 10.99
CA ASP A 101 3.50 59.35 11.39
C ASP A 101 2.86 60.16 10.24
N GLU A 102 2.11 61.21 10.62
CA GLU A 102 1.60 62.36 9.87
C GLU A 102 0.44 62.23 8.83
N ALA A 103 -0.75 62.71 9.24
CA ALA A 103 -1.39 63.94 8.73
C ALA A 103 -2.59 64.38 9.58
#